data_AF-A0A164DVP2-F1
#
_entry.id   AF-A0A164DVP2-F1
#
_cell.length_a   1.000
_cell.length_b   1.000
_cell.length_c   1.000
_cell.angle_alpha   90.00
_cell.angle_beta   90.00
_cell.angle_gamma   90.00
#
_symmetry.space_group_name_H-M   'P 1'
#
loop_
_entity.id
_entity.type
_entity.pdbx_description
1 polymer ?
#
loop_
_entity_poly.entity_id
_entity_poly.type
_entity_poly.pdbx_seq_one_letter_code
_entity_poly.pdbx_strand_id
1 'polypeptide(L)'
;MNIPFEMGYTFDENLREKPLSLAEMKQGIVFLKEHLHEGPLYGKNCGLIGVYERIASNLSDSKYYLQKAIEYYTQTDNIQGLFINKLRLAHTYHWERSFSAANTIFIELLQTLPDLPAYEDFFY
;
A
#
# COMPACT_ATOMS: atom_id res chain seq x y z
N MET A 1 2.01 16.41 -5.18
CA MET A 1 0.94 16.38 -6.19
C MET A 1 -0.37 16.65 -5.47
N ASN A 2 -1.20 17.56 -5.98
CA ASN A 2 -2.53 17.81 -5.43
C ASN A 2 -3.53 16.95 -6.23
N ILE A 3 -4.25 16.05 -5.56
CA ILE A 3 -5.21 15.14 -6.21
C ILE A 3 -6.58 15.83 -6.12
N PRO A 4 -7.23 16.18 -7.25
CA PRO A 4 -8.48 16.94 -7.25
C PRO A 4 -9.72 16.05 -7.02
N PHE A 5 -9.57 14.98 -6.24
CA PHE A 5 -10.62 13.99 -5.97
C PHE A 5 -10.60 13.61 -4.48
N GLU A 6 -11.75 13.20 -3.93
CA GLU A 6 -11.84 12.68 -2.56
C GLU A 6 -11.11 11.33 -2.43
N MET A 7 -10.00 11.32 -1.67
CA MET A 7 -9.13 10.15 -1.43
C MET A 7 -9.22 9.61 0.00
N GLY A 8 -10.04 10.23 0.85
CA GLY A 8 -10.24 9.83 2.23
C GLY A 8 -10.97 8.50 2.36
N TYR A 9 -10.78 7.88 3.51
CA TYR A 9 -11.41 6.62 3.89
C TYR A 9 -11.76 6.61 5.37
N THR A 10 -12.67 5.73 5.74
CA THR A 10 -12.99 5.36 7.12
C THR A 10 -12.72 3.86 7.31
N PHE A 11 -13.01 3.31 8.47
CA PHE A 11 -12.97 1.86 8.70
C PHE A 11 -14.38 1.29 8.81
N ASP A 12 -14.58 0.10 8.26
CA ASP A 12 -15.80 -0.67 8.48
C ASP A 12 -15.76 -1.43 9.83
N GLU A 13 -16.82 -2.19 10.10
CA GLU A 13 -16.96 -3.02 11.32
C GLU A 13 -15.89 -4.12 11.46
N ASN A 14 -15.19 -4.45 10.38
CA ASN A 14 -14.09 -5.42 10.37
C ASN A 14 -12.72 -4.73 10.37
N LEU A 15 -12.66 -3.43 10.69
CA LEU A 15 -11.46 -2.60 10.66
C LEU A 15 -10.78 -2.57 9.29
N ARG A 16 -11.55 -2.75 8.20
CA ARG A 16 -11.06 -2.59 6.84
C ARG A 16 -11.33 -1.18 6.37
N GLU A 17 -10.35 -0.59 5.72
CA GLU A 17 -10.52 0.70 5.05
C GLU A 17 -11.72 0.68 4.08
N LYS A 18 -12.51 1.74 4.07
CA LYS A 18 -13.65 1.94 3.17
C LYS A 18 -13.62 3.37 2.65
N PRO A 19 -13.68 3.59 1.33
CA PRO A 19 -13.58 4.95 0.79
C PRO A 19 -14.77 5.80 1.21
N LEU A 20 -14.54 7.09 1.48
CA LEU A 20 -15.62 8.05 1.69
C LEU A 20 -16.48 8.21 0.42
N SER A 21 -15.82 8.21 -0.74
CA SER A 21 -16.43 8.23 -2.08
C SER A 21 -15.70 7.25 -3.00
N LEU A 22 -16.29 6.08 -3.27
CA LEU A 22 -15.67 5.07 -4.14
C LEU A 22 -15.49 5.60 -5.58
N ALA A 23 -16.44 6.40 -6.07
CA ALA A 23 -16.39 6.95 -7.41
C ALA A 23 -15.22 7.94 -7.56
N GLU A 24 -15.07 8.87 -6.63
CA GLU A 24 -13.98 9.85 -6.67
C GLU A 24 -12.62 9.22 -6.40
N MET A 25 -12.52 8.26 -5.47
CA MET A 25 -11.27 7.55 -5.25
C MET A 25 -10.81 6.82 -6.52
N LYS A 26 -11.72 6.20 -7.28
CA LYS A 26 -11.39 5.58 -8.57
C LYS A 26 -10.89 6.61 -9.59
N GLN A 27 -11.49 7.80 -9.64
CA GLN A 27 -11.00 8.88 -10.52
C GLN A 27 -9.61 9.38 -10.07
N GLY A 28 -9.39 9.53 -8.77
CA GLY A 28 -8.09 9.90 -8.21
C GLY A 28 -7.00 8.86 -8.45
N ILE A 29 -7.35 7.57 -8.41
CA ILE A 29 -6.45 6.49 -8.81
C ILE A 29 -6.05 6.61 -10.28
N VAL A 30 -7.02 6.82 -11.20
CA VAL A 30 -6.72 7.01 -12.63
C VAL A 30 -5.81 8.21 -12.81
N PHE A 31 -6.12 9.34 -12.18
CA PHE A 31 -5.28 10.54 -12.20
C PHE A 31 -3.85 10.27 -11.72
N LEU A 32 -3.69 9.54 -10.60
CA LEU A 32 -2.38 9.17 -10.09
C LEU A 32 -1.58 8.29 -11.05
N LYS A 33 -2.25 7.34 -11.73
CA LYS A 33 -1.61 6.46 -12.74
C LYS A 33 -1.18 7.25 -13.98
N GLU A 34 -2.01 8.17 -14.47
CA GLU A 34 -1.69 9.00 -15.63
C GLU A 34 -0.50 9.94 -15.40
N HIS A 35 -0.32 10.39 -14.15
CA HIS A 35 0.79 11.26 -13.75
C HIS A 35 1.94 10.50 -13.06
N LEU A 36 1.96 9.17 -13.20
CA LEU A 36 3.03 8.35 -12.65
C LEU A 36 4.24 8.42 -13.59
N HIS A 37 5.33 8.97 -13.07
CA HIS A 37 6.60 9.08 -13.79
C HIS A 37 7.73 8.51 -12.94
N GLU A 38 8.70 7.86 -13.60
CA GLU A 38 9.93 7.42 -12.95
C GLU A 38 10.72 8.64 -12.47
N GLY A 39 11.09 8.63 -11.19
CA GLY A 39 11.72 9.76 -10.53
C GLY A 39 11.76 9.58 -9.01
N PRO A 40 12.22 10.59 -8.24
CA PRO A 40 12.40 10.47 -6.79
C PRO A 40 11.14 10.11 -6.00
N LEU A 41 9.96 10.39 -6.56
CA LEU A 41 8.66 10.13 -5.93
C LEU A 41 7.98 8.85 -6.45
N TYR A 42 8.61 8.11 -7.38
CA TYR A 42 8.00 6.95 -8.03
C TYR A 42 7.57 5.89 -7.01
N GLY A 43 8.48 5.43 -6.14
CA GLY A 43 8.15 4.43 -5.11
C GLY A 43 7.03 4.89 -4.17
N LYS A 44 7.01 6.18 -3.80
CA LYS A 44 5.97 6.75 -2.95
C LYS A 44 4.61 6.72 -3.66
N ASN A 45 4.56 7.15 -4.92
CA ASN A 45 3.34 7.22 -5.71
C ASN A 45 2.79 5.82 -6.01
N CYS A 46 3.65 4.86 -6.39
CA CYS A 46 3.27 3.45 -6.52
C CYS A 46 2.70 2.89 -5.21
N GLY A 47 3.35 3.17 -4.08
CA GLY A 47 2.86 2.75 -2.77
C GLY A 47 1.48 3.32 -2.43
N LEU A 48 1.22 4.58 -2.77
CA LEU A 48 -0.09 5.24 -2.59
C LEU A 48 -1.16 4.66 -3.50
N ILE A 49 -0.87 4.49 -4.79
CA ILE A 49 -1.79 3.83 -5.75
C ILE A 49 -2.15 2.45 -5.22
N GLY A 50 -1.16 1.68 -4.77
CA GLY A 50 -1.37 0.35 -4.20
C GLY A 50 -2.34 0.31 -3.03
N VAL A 51 -2.27 1.29 -2.12
CA VAL A 51 -3.22 1.43 -1.00
C VAL A 51 -4.61 1.79 -1.51
N TYR A 52 -4.76 2.81 -2.35
CA TYR A 52 -6.07 3.21 -2.82
C TYR A 52 -6.76 2.13 -3.67
N GLU A 53 -6.01 1.38 -4.46
CA GLU A 53 -6.54 0.21 -5.18
C GLU A 53 -7.06 -0.87 -4.22
N ARG A 54 -6.36 -1.12 -3.10
CA ARG A 54 -6.86 -2.02 -2.06
C ARG A 54 -8.19 -1.52 -1.52
N ILE A 55 -8.25 -0.25 -1.11
CA ILE A 55 -9.45 0.39 -0.54
C ILE A 55 -10.63 0.37 -1.54
N ALA A 56 -10.34 0.51 -2.84
CA ALA A 56 -11.32 0.40 -3.92
C ALA A 56 -11.65 -1.04 -4.34
N SER A 57 -11.20 -2.05 -3.58
CA SER A 57 -11.38 -3.49 -3.80
C SER A 57 -10.74 -4.05 -5.08
N ASN A 58 -9.75 -3.37 -5.65
CA ASN A 58 -8.96 -3.83 -6.79
C ASN A 58 -7.63 -4.42 -6.31
N LEU A 59 -7.71 -5.62 -5.75
CA LEU A 59 -6.56 -6.27 -5.08
C LEU A 59 -5.43 -6.64 -6.06
N SER A 60 -5.75 -6.89 -7.34
CA SER A 60 -4.74 -7.18 -8.36
C SER A 60 -3.83 -5.98 -8.62
N ASP A 61 -4.41 -4.81 -8.90
CA ASP A 61 -3.63 -3.60 -9.13
C ASP A 61 -2.93 -3.15 -7.85
N SER A 62 -3.57 -3.33 -6.68
CA SER A 62 -2.92 -3.08 -5.40
C SER A 62 -1.59 -3.83 -5.29
N LYS A 63 -1.59 -5.14 -5.53
CA LYS A 63 -0.36 -5.96 -5.50
C LYS A 63 0.66 -5.49 -6.54
N TYR A 64 0.23 -5.21 -7.77
CA TYR A 64 1.11 -4.75 -8.84
C TYR A 64 1.88 -3.48 -8.45
N TYR A 65 1.18 -2.43 -8.00
CA TYR A 65 1.82 -1.16 -7.66
C TYR A 65 2.63 -1.23 -6.36
N LEU A 66 2.21 -2.05 -5.37
CA LEU A 66 3.01 -2.28 -4.18
C LEU A 66 4.32 -3.01 -4.52
N GLN A 67 4.28 -3.98 -5.44
CA GLN A 67 5.47 -4.66 -5.93
C GLN A 67 6.41 -3.68 -6.66
N LYS A 68 5.88 -2.76 -7.45
CA LYS A 68 6.67 -1.68 -8.08
C LYS A 68 7.33 -0.76 -7.06
N ALA A 69 6.62 -0.42 -5.98
CA ALA A 69 7.20 0.37 -4.89
C ALA A 69 8.33 -0.39 -4.17
N ILE A 70 8.15 -1.68 -3.92
CA ILE A 70 9.16 -2.57 -3.32
C ILE A 70 10.40 -2.67 -4.21
N GLU A 71 10.23 -2.91 -5.51
CA GLU A 71 11.33 -2.95 -6.49
C GLU A 71 12.15 -1.65 -6.46
N TYR A 72 11.47 -0.51 -6.52
CA TYR A 72 12.11 0.81 -6.48
C TYR A 72 12.89 1.04 -5.18
N TYR A 73 12.28 0.76 -4.02
CA TYR A 73 12.95 0.97 -2.73
C TYR A 73 14.06 -0.03 -2.44
N THR A 74 14.01 -1.21 -3.06
CA THR A 74 15.14 -2.16 -3.06
C THR A 74 16.31 -1.61 -3.88
N GLN A 75 16.06 -1.07 -5.07
CA GLN A 75 17.11 -0.52 -5.94
C GLN A 75 17.75 0.77 -5.40
N THR A 76 17.06 1.47 -4.51
CA THR A 76 17.52 2.74 -3.91
C THR A 76 17.98 2.58 -2.46
N ASP A 77 18.14 1.33 -1.98
CA ASP A 77 18.56 0.99 -0.62
C ASP A 77 17.75 1.71 0.48
N ASN A 78 16.46 1.96 0.21
CA ASN A 78 15.58 2.66 1.14
C ASN A 78 14.81 1.65 2.01
N ILE A 79 15.42 1.27 3.12
CA ILE A 79 14.90 0.26 4.05
C ILE A 79 13.49 0.62 4.56
N GLN A 80 13.26 1.89 4.91
CA GLN A 80 11.96 2.33 5.42
C GLN A 80 10.86 2.22 4.34
N GLY A 81 11.16 2.66 3.11
CA GLY A 81 10.25 2.53 1.98
C GLY A 81 9.94 1.07 1.64
N LEU A 82 10.97 0.21 1.69
CA LEU A 82 10.82 -1.23 1.50
C LEU A 82 9.90 -1.84 2.56
N PHE A 83 10.16 -1.57 3.85
CA PHE A 83 9.38 -2.04 4.98
C PHE A 83 7.91 -1.64 4.86
N ILE A 84 7.63 -0.35 4.64
CA ILE A 84 6.25 0.17 4.56
C ILE A 84 5.47 -0.50 3.43
N ASN A 85 6.08 -0.71 2.27
CA ASN A 85 5.36 -1.27 1.13
C ASN A 85 5.19 -2.80 1.21
N LYS A 86 6.13 -3.52 1.86
CA LYS A 86 5.92 -4.92 2.24
C LYS A 86 4.77 -5.06 3.23
N LEU A 87 4.70 -4.19 4.24
CA LEU A 87 3.61 -4.19 5.22
C LEU A 87 2.25 -3.98 4.54
N ARG A 88 2.18 -2.99 3.64
CA ARG A 88 0.98 -2.73 2.83
C ARG A 88 0.61 -3.92 1.95
N LEU A 89 1.59 -4.63 1.38
CA LEU A 89 1.36 -5.82 0.56
C LEU A 89 0.80 -6.97 1.40
N ALA A 90 1.31 -7.16 2.63
CA ALA A 90 0.76 -8.13 3.57
C ALA A 90 -0.72 -7.85 3.87
N HIS A 91 -1.09 -6.58 4.12
CA HIS A 91 -2.50 -6.20 4.28
C HIS A 91 -3.34 -6.49 3.03
N THR A 92 -2.81 -6.28 1.82
CA THR A 92 -3.52 -6.64 0.58
C THR A 92 -3.76 -8.15 0.48
N TYR A 93 -2.78 -8.99 0.81
CA TYR A 93 -2.98 -10.44 0.89
C TYR A 93 -3.97 -10.84 1.99
N HIS A 94 -3.97 -10.15 3.12
CA HIS A 94 -4.94 -10.37 4.20
C HIS A 94 -6.37 -10.06 3.72
N TRP A 95 -6.56 -8.98 2.96
CA TRP A 95 -7.84 -8.63 2.34
C TRP A 95 -8.33 -9.68 1.35
N GLU A 96 -7.41 -10.27 0.59
CA GLU A 96 -7.65 -11.38 -0.34
C GLU A 96 -7.90 -12.73 0.38
N ARG A 97 -7.85 -12.76 1.72
CA ARG A 97 -7.90 -13.99 2.54
C ARG A 97 -6.77 -14.98 2.26
N SER A 98 -5.68 -14.49 1.66
CA SER A 98 -4.44 -15.25 1.48
C SER A 98 -3.56 -15.13 2.71
N PHE A 99 -4.07 -15.59 3.85
CA PHE A 99 -3.46 -15.41 5.17
C PHE A 99 -2.07 -16.01 5.29
N SER A 100 -1.80 -17.14 4.63
CA SER A 100 -0.46 -17.75 4.60
C SER A 100 0.57 -16.81 3.97
N ALA A 101 0.22 -16.15 2.85
CA ALA A 101 1.08 -15.19 2.18
C ALA A 101 1.27 -13.92 3.03
N ALA A 102 0.20 -13.39 3.61
CA ALA A 102 0.26 -12.24 4.51
C ALA A 102 1.17 -12.52 5.72
N ASN A 103 0.97 -13.65 6.40
CA ASN A 103 1.72 -14.05 7.59
C ASN A 103 3.20 -14.28 7.29
N THR A 104 3.53 -14.80 6.11
CA THR A 104 4.93 -14.95 5.68
C THR A 104 5.62 -13.60 5.65
N ILE A 105 4.98 -12.57 5.06
CA ILE A 105 5.53 -11.22 5.00
C ILE A 105 5.56 -10.58 6.39
N PHE A 106 4.52 -10.73 7.21
CA PHE A 106 4.52 -10.21 8.57
C PHE A 106 5.67 -10.78 9.41
N ILE A 107 5.90 -12.10 9.37
CA ILE A 107 7.01 -12.73 10.10
C ILE A 107 8.37 -12.19 9.62
N GLU A 108 8.55 -12.01 8.31
CA GLU A 108 9.77 -11.41 7.76
C GLU A 108 9.98 -9.99 8.31
N LEU A 109 8.92 -9.17 8.33
CA LEU A 109 8.99 -7.79 8.80
C LEU A 109 9.19 -7.68 10.31
N LEU A 110 8.65 -8.61 11.13
CA LEU A 110 8.89 -8.63 12.58
C LEU A 110 10.38 -8.76 12.92
N GLN A 111 11.15 -9.46 12.10
CA GLN A 111 12.60 -9.59 12.31
C GLN A 111 13.37 -8.27 12.08
N THR A 112 12.74 -7.30 11.42
CA THR A 112 13.30 -5.97 11.13
C THR A 112 12.77 -4.86 12.05
N LEU A 113 11.83 -5.18 12.95
CA LEU A 113 11.25 -4.23 13.91
C LEU A 113 12.23 -3.56 14.88
N PRO A 114 13.35 -4.17 15.32
CA PRO A 114 14.29 -3.50 16.21
C PRO A 114 14.78 -2.15 15.66
N ASP A 115 14.73 -1.96 14.34
CA ASP A 115 15.13 -0.73 13.66
C ASP A 115 13.95 0.25 13.40
N LEU A 116 12.69 -0.20 13.51
CA LEU A 116 11.48 0.55 13.14
C LEU A 116 10.27 0.29 14.07
N PRO A 117 10.37 0.58 15.39
CA PRO A 117 9.35 0.19 16.39
C PRO A 117 7.98 0.88 16.21
N ALA A 118 7.91 2.01 15.50
CA ALA A 118 6.67 2.76 15.28
C ALA A 118 5.60 2.00 14.46
N TYR A 119 5.91 0.79 13.97
CA TYR A 119 5.03 0.01 13.11
C TYR A 119 4.49 -1.28 13.75
N GLU A 120 4.85 -1.59 14.99
CA GLU A 120 4.48 -2.83 15.67
C GLU A 120 2.95 -3.05 15.72
N ASP A 121 2.19 -1.97 15.93
CA ASP A 121 0.73 -2.02 16.02
C ASP A 121 0.03 -2.43 14.71
N PHE A 122 0.73 -2.48 13.56
CA PHE A 122 0.12 -2.75 12.24
C PHE A 122 0.27 -4.21 11.77
N PHE A 123 0.78 -5.10 12.61
CA PHE A 123 0.99 -6.52 12.31
C PHE A 123 -0.21 -7.38 12.78
N TYR A 124 -1.34 -7.26 12.09
CA TYR A 124 -2.55 -8.05 12.36
C TYR A 124 -3.29 -8.43 11.06
#